data_AF-A0A1Z3CIK7-F1
#
_entry.id   AF-A0A1Z3CIK7-F1
#
_cell.length_a   1.000
_cell.length_b   1.000
_cell.length_c   1.000
_cell.angle_alpha   90.00
_cell.angle_beta   90.00
_cell.angle_gamma   90.00
#
_symmetry.space_group_name_H-M   'P 1'
#
loop_
_entity.id
_entity.type
_entity.pdbx_description
1 polymer ?
#
loop_
_entity_poly.entity_id
_entity_poly.type
_entity_poly.pdbx_seq_one_letter_code
_entity_poly.pdbx_strand_id
1 'polypeptide(L)'
;MKVKRIVKFNIKKSHIYYKYIKTQLIESKEISNFSNFILRQLYFKNSNKHKYSLNFIDEYPSLKDMFLTYINDNKQFIILFYKIICEFTKLKNILLI
;
A
#
# COMPACT_ATOMS: atom_id res chain seq x y z
N MET A 1 -3.30 12.95 2.76
CA MET A 1 -4.03 13.04 1.46
C MET A 1 -3.99 11.67 0.77
N LYS A 2 -5.14 11.00 0.62
CA LYS A 2 -5.25 9.66 0.03
C LYS A 2 -5.27 9.78 -1.50
N VAL A 3 -4.10 9.85 -2.13
CA VAL A 3 -4.01 9.85 -3.60
C VAL A 3 -4.21 8.42 -4.07
N LYS A 4 -5.38 8.14 -4.66
CA LYS A 4 -5.69 6.84 -5.25
C LYS A 4 -5.36 6.88 -6.74
N ARG A 5 -4.42 6.05 -7.19
CA ARG A 5 -4.19 5.83 -8.62
C ARG A 5 -5.42 5.12 -9.19
N ILE A 6 -5.98 5.65 -10.26
CA ILE A 6 -7.05 5.00 -11.03
C ILE A 6 -6.44 4.52 -12.34
N VAL A 7 -6.37 3.21 -12.53
CA VAL A 7 -5.99 2.60 -13.80
C VAL A 7 -7.21 1.91 -14.37
N LYS A 8 -7.46 2.10 -15.67
CA LYS A 8 -8.52 1.45 -16.43
C LYS A 8 -7.88 0.41 -17.34
N PHE A 9 -8.36 -0.82 -17.29
CA PHE A 9 -7.92 -1.90 -18.15
C PHE A 9 -9.13 -2.41 -18.94
N ASN A 10 -8.96 -2.58 -20.25
CA ASN A 10 -9.95 -3.22 -21.10
C ASN A 10 -9.52 -4.66 -21.35
N ILE A 11 -10.22 -5.61 -20.73
CA ILE A 11 -9.99 -7.04 -20.91
C ILE A 11 -11.24 -7.63 -21.54
N LYS A 12 -11.08 -8.40 -22.61
CA LYS A 12 -12.19 -9.13 -23.23
C LYS A 12 -12.73 -10.16 -22.23
N LYS A 13 -14.05 -10.16 -22.02
CA LYS A 13 -14.72 -11.15 -21.14
C LYS A 13 -14.55 -12.60 -21.63
N SER A 14 -14.28 -12.79 -22.92
CA SER A 14 -14.02 -14.09 -23.54
C SER A 14 -12.64 -14.67 -23.21
N HIS A 15 -11.75 -13.90 -22.57
CA HIS A 15 -10.43 -14.38 -22.21
C HIS A 15 -10.51 -15.45 -21.10
N ILE A 16 -9.79 -16.57 -21.28
CA ILE A 16 -9.81 -17.71 -20.36
C ILE A 16 -9.50 -17.28 -18.92
N TYR A 17 -8.52 -16.39 -18.76
CA TYR A 17 -8.10 -15.86 -17.45
C TYR A 17 -8.77 -14.54 -17.06
N TYR A 18 -9.89 -14.14 -17.69
CA TYR A 18 -10.52 -12.85 -17.44
C TYR A 18 -10.78 -12.57 -15.95
N LYS A 19 -11.36 -13.53 -15.22
CA LYS A 19 -11.64 -13.40 -13.78
C LYS A 19 -10.35 -13.21 -12.97
N TYR A 20 -9.35 -14.05 -13.24
CA TYR A 20 -8.06 -14.02 -12.56
C TYR A 20 -7.35 -12.69 -12.77
N ILE A 21 -7.19 -12.25 -14.02
CA ILE A 21 -6.53 -10.96 -14.35
C ILE A 21 -7.30 -9.81 -13.70
N LYS A 22 -8.64 -9.83 -13.74
CA LYS A 22 -9.46 -8.79 -13.10
C LYS A 22 -9.19 -8.70 -11.60
N THR A 23 -9.16 -9.83 -10.89
CA THR A 23 -8.86 -9.88 -9.46
C THR A 23 -7.45 -9.37 -9.18
N GLN A 24 -6.44 -9.90 -9.89
CA GLN A 24 -5.04 -9.52 -9.70
C GLN A 24 -4.82 -8.01 -9.94
N LEU A 25 -5.52 -7.40 -10.89
CA LEU A 25 -5.44 -5.95 -11.14
C LEU A 25 -6.06 -5.12 -10.00
N ILE A 26 -7.14 -5.59 -9.40
CA ILE A 26 -7.77 -4.92 -8.25
C ILE A 26 -6.82 -4.97 -7.05
N GLU A 27 -6.29 -6.16 -6.77
CA GLU A 27 -5.36 -6.42 -5.67
C GLU A 27 -4.05 -5.64 -5.82
N SER A 28 -3.42 -5.70 -6.99
CA SER A 28 -2.18 -4.97 -7.31
C SER A 28 -2.37 -3.45 -7.16
N LYS A 29 -3.54 -2.93 -7.58
CA LYS A 29 -3.88 -1.53 -7.42
C LYS A 29 -4.01 -1.15 -5.93
N GLU A 30 -4.59 -2.01 -5.11
CA GLU A 30 -4.72 -1.76 -3.67
C GLU A 30 -3.35 -1.74 -2.99
N ILE A 31 -2.51 -2.74 -3.24
CA ILE A 31 -1.12 -2.80 -2.75
C ILE A 31 -0.35 -1.56 -3.20
N SER A 32 -0.40 -1.21 -4.48
CA SER A 32 0.34 -0.06 -5.01
C SER A 32 -0.11 1.27 -4.38
N ASN A 33 -1.41 1.45 -4.15
CA ASN A 33 -1.92 2.63 -3.46
C ASN A 33 -1.46 2.68 -2.01
N PHE A 34 -1.43 1.53 -1.33
CA PHE A 34 -0.95 1.42 0.04
C PHE A 34 0.55 1.73 0.16
N SER A 35 1.38 1.09 -0.66
CA SER A 35 2.82 1.36 -0.76
C SER A 35 3.12 2.84 -1.00
N ASN A 36 2.42 3.45 -1.96
CA ASN A 36 2.58 4.87 -2.27
C ASN A 36 2.15 5.78 -1.12
N PHE A 37 1.11 5.41 -0.37
CA PHE A 37 0.69 6.16 0.80
C PHE A 37 1.81 6.17 1.86
N ILE A 38 2.38 5.01 2.18
CA ILE A 38 3.48 4.87 3.15
C ILE A 38 4.69 5.73 2.75
N LEU A 39 5.17 5.58 1.51
CA LEU A 39 6.32 6.34 1.00
C LEU A 39 6.08 7.85 1.04
N ARG A 40 4.85 8.29 0.76
CA ARG A 40 4.47 9.71 0.86
C ARG A 40 4.50 10.21 2.29
N GLN A 41 4.11 9.41 3.29
CA GLN A 41 4.20 9.83 4.69
C GLN A 41 5.66 10.07 5.09
N LEU A 42 6.56 9.19 4.68
CA LEU A 42 7.99 9.36 4.90
C LEU A 42 8.52 10.64 4.22
N TYR A 43 8.16 10.86 2.95
CA TYR A 43 8.53 12.08 2.23
C TYR A 43 8.00 13.35 2.91
N PHE A 44 6.73 13.37 3.33
CA PHE A 44 6.15 14.54 3.97
C PHE A 44 6.80 14.85 5.31
N LYS A 45 7.09 13.83 6.13
CA LYS A 45 7.86 13.97 7.37
C LYS A 45 9.20 14.65 7.11
N ASN A 46 9.96 14.17 6.13
CA ASN A 46 11.29 14.72 5.81
C ASN A 46 11.25 16.13 5.22
N SER A 47 10.19 16.45 4.49
CA SER A 47 10.03 17.77 3.87
C SER A 47 9.53 18.87 4.83
N ASN A 48 9.33 18.57 6.11
CA ASN A 48 8.72 19.46 7.12
C ASN A 48 7.38 20.07 6.67
N LYS A 49 6.66 19.39 5.75
CA LYS A 49 5.34 19.84 5.29
C LYS A 49 4.28 19.34 6.26
N HIS A 50 3.35 20.22 6.65
CA HIS A 50 2.21 19.94 7.54
C HIS A 50 1.19 18.89 7.02
N LYS A 51 1.51 18.12 5.97
CA LYS A 51 0.63 17.10 5.37
C LYS A 51 0.92 15.68 5.86
N TYR A 52 1.87 15.53 6.78
CA TYR A 52 2.12 14.27 7.49
C TYR A 52 0.90 13.89 8.34
N SER A 53 0.43 12.64 8.20
CA SER A 53 -0.73 12.16 8.93
C SER A 53 -0.55 10.70 9.31
N LEU A 54 -0.83 10.40 10.58
CA LEU A 54 -0.77 9.07 11.17
C LEU A 54 -2.13 8.37 11.21
N ASN A 55 -3.20 8.98 10.69
CA ASN A 55 -4.57 8.46 10.76
C ASN A 55 -4.73 7.06 10.13
N PHE A 56 -3.78 6.62 9.30
CA PHE A 56 -3.73 5.25 8.78
C PHE A 56 -3.56 4.19 9.88
N ILE A 57 -2.85 4.53 10.96
CA ILE A 57 -2.67 3.65 12.12
C ILE A 57 -4.03 3.22 12.70
N ASP A 58 -5.02 4.11 12.65
CA ASP A 58 -6.37 3.84 13.14
C ASP A 58 -7.12 2.88 12.19
N GLU A 59 -6.85 2.93 10.88
CA GLU A 59 -7.40 1.97 9.91
C GLU A 59 -6.79 0.56 10.08
N TYR A 60 -5.52 0.46 10.52
CA TYR A 60 -4.80 -0.82 10.67
C TYR A 60 -3.96 -0.85 11.96
N PRO A 61 -4.59 -1.06 13.13
CA PRO A 61 -3.90 -1.00 14.43
C PRO A 61 -2.75 -2.02 14.55
N SER A 62 -2.89 -3.19 13.92
CA SER A 62 -1.86 -4.23 13.90
C SER A 62 -0.58 -3.84 13.17
N LEU A 63 -0.63 -2.83 12.29
CA LEU A 63 0.53 -2.32 11.56
C LEU A 63 1.19 -1.12 12.25
N LYS A 64 0.60 -0.63 13.34
CA LYS A 64 1.01 0.61 14.03
C LYS A 64 2.49 0.63 14.36
N ASP A 65 2.95 -0.37 15.12
CA ASP A 65 4.29 -0.37 15.67
C ASP A 65 5.33 -0.49 14.56
N MET A 66 5.12 -1.40 13.61
CA MET A 66 5.99 -1.54 12.43
C MET A 66 6.09 -0.24 11.62
N PHE A 67 4.96 0.45 11.44
CA PHE A 67 4.94 1.71 10.69
C PHE A 67 5.63 2.85 11.44
N LEU A 68 5.46 2.94 12.76
CA LEU A 68 6.16 3.93 13.59
C LEU A 68 7.67 3.70 13.56
N THR A 69 8.12 2.45 13.70
CA THR A 69 9.54 2.08 13.54
C THR A 69 10.05 2.45 12.15
N TYR A 70 9.31 2.13 11.09
CA TYR A 70 9.66 2.46 9.71
C TYR A 70 9.83 3.97 9.49
N ILE A 71 8.90 4.76 10.03
CA ILE A 71 8.96 6.21 9.95
C ILE A 71 10.18 6.76 10.71
N ASN A 72 10.53 6.18 11.86
CA ASN A 72 11.67 6.61 12.66
C ASN A 72 13.01 6.27 12.00
N ASP A 73 13.11 5.09 11.37
CA ASP A 73 14.31 4.66 10.62
C ASP A 73 14.62 5.57 9.43
N ASN A 74 13.61 6.26 8.91
CA ASN A 74 13.71 7.27 7.86
C ASN A 74 14.32 6.77 6.52
N LYS A 75 14.23 5.47 6.24
CA LYS A 75 14.71 4.85 5.00
C LYS A 75 13.54 4.36 4.16
N GLN A 76 13.54 4.64 2.85
CA GLN A 76 12.41 4.34 1.97
C GLN A 76 12.21 2.85 1.69
N PHE A 77 13.24 2.17 1.20
CA PHE A 77 13.17 0.75 0.81
C PHE A 77 14.03 -0.10 1.73
N ILE A 78 13.41 -0.59 2.80
CA ILE A 78 14.04 -1.49 3.77
C ILE A 78 13.17 -2.73 3.97
N ILE A 79 13.75 -3.78 4.56
CA ILE A 79 13.06 -5.02 4.88
C ILE A 79 11.77 -4.76 5.68
N LEU A 80 11.76 -3.74 6.55
CA LEU A 80 10.57 -3.35 7.30
C LEU A 80 9.43 -2.84 6.41
N PHE A 81 9.75 -2.09 5.34
CA PHE A 81 8.74 -1.69 4.35
C PHE A 81 8.10 -2.91 3.70
N TYR A 82 8.92 -3.86 3.23
CA TYR A 82 8.43 -5.10 2.65
C TYR A 82 7.53 -5.88 3.63
N LYS A 83 7.96 -6.03 4.89
CA LYS A 83 7.16 -6.67 5.95
C LYS A 83 5.81 -5.99 6.16
N ILE A 84 5.76 -4.66 6.20
CA ILE A 84 4.50 -3.90 6.33
C ILE A 84 3.56 -4.20 5.15
N ILE A 85 4.09 -4.25 3.92
CA ILE A 85 3.28 -4.59 2.73
C ILE A 85 2.75 -6.03 2.83
N CYS A 86 3.59 -7.00 3.24
CA CYS A 86 3.17 -8.40 3.40
C CYS A 86 2.08 -8.56 4.47
N GLU A 87 2.21 -7.90 5.61
CA GLU A 87 1.19 -7.94 6.66
C GLU A 87 -0.11 -7.25 6.20
N PHE A 88 -0.01 -6.14 5.47
CA PHE A 88 -1.17 -5.52 4.85
C PHE A 88 -1.87 -6.47 3.86
N THR A 89 -1.14 -7.19 3.01
CA THR A 89 -1.74 -8.15 2.08
C THR A 89 -2.46 -9.29 2.79
N LYS A 90 -1.92 -9.77 3.92
CA LYS A 90 -2.59 -10.77 4.76
C LYS A 90 -3.90 -10.24 5.34
N LEU A 91 -3.90 -9.02 5.88
CA LEU A 91 -5.11 -8.38 6.41
C LEU A 91 -6.21 -8.20 5.34
N LYS A 92 -5.81 -8.04 4.09
CA LYS A 92 -6.71 -7.89 2.94
C LYS A 92 -7.07 -9.21 2.27
N ASN A 93 -6.56 -10.33 2.74
CA ASN A 93 -6.67 -11.64 2.09
C ASN A 93 -6.28 -11.60 0.60
N ILE A 94 -5.27 -10.77 0.27
CA ILE A 94 -4.74 -10.66 -1.09
C ILE A 94 -3.69 -11.75 -1.26
N LEU A 95 -3.78 -12.53 -2.34
CA LEU A 95 -2.77 -13.51 -2.68
C LEU A 95 -1.56 -12.79 -3.30
N LEU A 96 -0.44 -12.74 -2.58
CA LEU A 96 0.85 -12.42 -3.18
C LEU A 96 1.33 -13.68 -3.93
N ILE A 97 1.19 -13.67 -5.25
CA ILE A 97 1.81 -14.67 -6.16
C ILE A 97 3.19 -14.17 -6.56
#